data_AF-A0A8T4SQN9-F1
#
_entry.id   AF-A0A8T4SQN9-F1
#
_cell.length_a   1.000
_cell.length_b   1.000
_cell.length_c   1.000
_cell.angle_alpha   90.00
_cell.angle_beta   90.00
_cell.angle_gamma   90.00
#
_symmetry.space_group_name_H-M   'P 1'
#
loop_
_entity.id
_entity.type
_entity.pdbx_description
1 polymer ?
#
loop_
_entity_poly.entity_id
_entity_poly.type
_entity_poly.pdbx_seq_one_letter_code
_entity_poly.pdbx_strand_id
1 'polypeptide(L)' 'MALKTFNIEEGVYRKFSDICKGNGMSMSKQVEFFMKSVVEEEPKVKKEYLQKLERIRKGKFIRVHNFAGRYGV' A
#
# COMPACT_ATOMS: atom_id res chain seq x y z
N MET A 1 21.73 19.87 -0.40
CA MET A 1 20.68 19.11 -1.09
C MET A 1 21.02 19.06 -2.57
N ALA A 2 21.03 17.88 -3.18
CA ALA A 2 21.23 17.74 -4.63
C ALA A 2 19.87 17.76 -5.33
N LEU A 3 19.76 18.49 -6.46
CA LEU A 3 18.55 18.46 -7.28
C LEU A 3 18.36 17.05 -7.85
N LYS A 4 17.19 16.46 -7.63
CA LYS A 4 16.79 15.18 -8.22
C LYS A 4 15.75 15.45 -9.28
N THR A 5 16.07 15.12 -10.52
CA THR A 5 15.19 15.29 -11.67
C THR A 5 14.77 13.92 -12.20
N PHE A 6 13.51 13.81 -12.59
CA PHE A 6 12.92 12.61 -13.17
C PHE A 6 11.76 13.04 -14.07
N ASN A 7 11.53 12.27 -15.13
CA ASN A 7 10.43 12.54 -16.06
C ASN A 7 9.16 11.89 -15.54
N ILE A 8 8.06 12.64 -15.54
CA ILE A 8 6.73 12.17 -15.13
C ILE A 8 5.76 12.56 -16.24
N GLU A 9 4.78 11.70 -16.50
CA GLU A 9 3.66 12.05 -17.37
C GLU A 9 2.89 13.26 -16.80
N GLU A 10 2.58 14.24 -17.64
CA GLU A 10 1.91 15.49 -17.25
C GLU A 10 0.57 15.24 -16.51
N GLY A 11 -0.23 14.27 -16.98
CA GLY A 11 -1.50 13.94 -16.36
C GLY A 11 -1.36 13.39 -14.94
N VAL A 12 -0.33 12.58 -14.71
CA VAL A 12 0.01 12.02 -13.39
C VAL A 12 0.53 13.13 -12.48
N TYR A 13 1.42 13.99 -12.99
CA TYR A 13 1.97 15.12 -12.25
C TYR A 13 0.85 16.03 -11.71
N ARG A 14 -0.10 16.42 -12.56
CA ARG A 14 -1.21 17.30 -12.16
C ARG A 14 -2.05 16.70 -11.03
N LYS A 15 -2.52 15.46 -11.23
CA LYS A 15 -3.32 14.75 -10.22
C LYS A 15 -2.59 14.63 -8.89
N PHE A 16 -1.30 14.27 -8.94
CA PHE A 16 -0.50 14.14 -7.73
C PHE A 16 -0.27 15.48 -7.03
N SER A 17 -0.02 16.54 -7.80
CA SER A 17 0.12 17.92 -7.28
C SER A 17 -1.14 18.38 -6.55
N ASP A 18 -2.31 18.11 -7.13
CA ASP A 18 -3.60 18.50 -6.53
C ASP A 18 -3.86 17.73 -5.22
N ILE A 19 -3.53 16.43 -5.17
CA ILE A 19 -3.59 15.62 -3.94
C ILE A 19 -2.68 16.21 -2.86
N CYS A 20 -1.43 16.55 -3.20
CA CYS A 20 -0.47 17.12 -2.25
C CYS A 20 -0.99 18.44 -1.67
N LYS A 21 -1.53 19.32 -2.53
CA LYS A 21 -2.15 20.59 -2.11
C LYS A 21 -3.36 20.38 -1.21
N GLY A 22 -4.25 19.45 -1.55
CA GLY A 22 -5.42 19.11 -0.74
C GLY A 22 -5.05 18.61 0.66
N ASN A 23 -3.90 17.96 0.80
CA ASN A 23 -3.38 17.46 2.07
C ASN A 23 -2.45 18.45 2.79
N GLY A 24 -2.29 19.68 2.30
CA GLY A 24 -1.43 20.69 2.91
C GLY A 24 0.06 20.34 2.89
N MET A 25 0.50 19.48 1.97
CA MET A 25 1.89 19.01 1.87
C MET A 25 2.54 19.43 0.56
N SER A 26 3.86 19.69 0.61
CA SER A 26 4.63 19.92 -0.61
C SER A 26 4.90 18.60 -1.34
N MET A 27 4.93 18.64 -2.68
CA MET A 27 5.24 17.46 -3.48
C MET A 27 6.60 16.86 -3.15
N SER A 28 7.62 17.69 -2.92
CA SER A 28 8.96 17.21 -2.58
C SER A 28 8.94 16.37 -1.30
N LYS A 29 8.19 16.82 -0.29
CA LYS A 29 8.03 16.10 0.97
C LYS A 29 7.24 14.80 0.80
N GLN A 30 6.20 14.81 -0.03
CA GLN A 30 5.42 13.60 -0.34
C GLN A 30 6.26 12.56 -1.10
N VAL A 31 7.06 12.98 -2.07
CA VAL A 31 7.99 12.11 -2.82
C VAL A 31 9.05 11.53 -1.90
N GLU A 32 9.62 12.35 -1.02
CA GLU A 32 10.60 11.89 -0.03
C GLU A 32 9.98 10.88 0.94
N PHE A 33 8.76 11.13 1.44
CA PHE A 33 8.05 10.17 2.29
C PHE A 33 7.77 8.85 1.56
N PHE A 34 7.35 8.91 0.30
CA PHE A 34 7.15 7.71 -0.50
C PHE A 34 8.46 6.92 -0.70
N MET A 35 9.55 7.61 -1.02
CA MET A 35 10.85 6.96 -1.16
C MET A 35 11.31 6.34 0.16
N LYS A 36 11.09 7.01 1.30
CA LYS A 36 11.36 6.46 2.63
C LYS A 36 10.50 5.25 2.92
N SER A 37 9.19 5.30 2.68
CA SER A 37 8.33 4.15 2.91
C SER A 37 8.77 2.96 2.05
N VAL A 38 9.16 3.17 0.79
CA VAL A 38 9.64 2.09 -0.09
C VAL A 38 11.00 1.50 0.34
N VAL A 39 11.86 2.30 0.97
CA VAL A 39 13.21 1.86 1.41
C VAL A 39 13.18 1.27 2.82
N GLU A 40 12.44 1.88 3.74
CA GLU A 40 12.32 1.48 5.14
C GLU A 40 11.32 0.34 5.33
N GLU A 41 10.19 0.35 4.62
CA GLU A 41 9.42 -0.86 4.42
C GLU A 41 10.20 -1.67 3.38
N GLU A 42 11.09 -2.55 3.84
CA GLU A 42 11.66 -3.58 2.97
C GLU A 42 10.53 -4.10 2.07
N PRO A 43 10.67 -4.13 0.74
CA PRO A 43 9.69 -4.74 -0.15
C PRO A 43 9.71 -6.27 0.01
N LYS A 44 9.65 -6.76 1.25
CA LYS A 44 8.70 -7.79 1.63
C LYS A 44 7.31 -7.29 1.24
N VAL A 45 6.99 -7.30 -0.05
CA VAL A 45 5.75 -7.93 -0.46
C VAL A 45 5.82 -9.30 0.21
N LYS A 46 5.29 -9.36 1.45
CA LYS A 46 5.53 -10.43 2.40
C LYS A 46 5.22 -11.68 1.61
N LYS A 47 6.23 -12.48 1.28
CA LYS A 47 6.00 -13.79 0.65
C LYS A 47 4.90 -14.52 1.43
N GLU A 48 4.90 -14.36 2.75
CA GLU A 48 3.83 -14.78 3.65
C GLU A 48 2.45 -14.16 3.37
N TYR A 49 2.34 -12.87 3.06
CA TYR A 49 1.06 -12.23 2.74
C TYR A 49 0.50 -12.73 1.40
N LEU A 50 1.34 -12.84 0.36
CA LEU A 50 0.95 -13.47 -0.90
C LEU A 50 0.57 -14.93 -0.70
N GLN A 51 1.32 -15.67 0.11
CA GLN A 51 0.99 -17.07 0.47
C GLN A 51 -0.31 -17.17 1.27
N LYS A 52 -0.60 -16.24 2.19
CA LYS A 52 -1.87 -16.18 2.92
C LYS A 52 -3.03 -15.94 1.96
N LEU A 53 -2.89 -15.01 1.02
CA LEU A 53 -3.90 -14.76 0.00
C LEU A 53 -4.12 -15.97 -0.91
N GLU A 54 -3.06 -16.68 -1.31
CA GLU A 54 -3.20 -17.93 -2.08
C GLU A 54 -3.91 -19.02 -1.28
N ARG A 55 -3.56 -19.22 -0.02
CA ARG A 55 -4.22 -20.19 0.86
C ARG A 55 -5.69 -19.88 1.04
N ILE A 56 -6.03 -18.60 1.18
CA ILE A 56 -7.41 -18.15 1.24
C ILE A 56 -8.11 -18.49 -0.09
N ARG A 57 -7.54 -18.09 -1.23
CA ARG A 57 -8.14 -18.31 -2.55
C ARG A 57 -8.34 -19.78 -2.92
N LYS A 58 -7.44 -20.67 -2.48
CA LYS A 58 -7.51 -22.13 -2.66
C LYS A 58 -8.31 -22.84 -1.56
N GLY A 59 -8.67 -22.13 -0.49
CA GLY A 59 -9.37 -22.68 0.65
C GLY A 59 -10.84 -22.97 0.34
N LYS A 60 -11.32 -24.17 0.71
CA LYS A 60 -12.75 -24.47 0.74
C LYS A 60 -13.34 -23.90 2.02
N PHE A 61 -13.82 -22.66 1.97
CA PHE A 61 -14.47 -22.04 3.11
C PHE A 61 -15.83 -22.65 3.37
N ILE A 62 -16.10 -22.92 4.64
CA ILE A 62 -17.41 -23.36 5.10
C ILE A 62 -18.10 -22.15 5.69
N ARG A 63 -19.36 -21.91 5.32
CA ARG A 63 -20.15 -20.82 5.89
C ARG A 63 -20.39 -21.11 7.37
N VAL A 64 -19.96 -20.19 8.24
CA VAL A 64 -20.17 -20.29 9.69
C VAL A 64 -21.30 -19.35 10.07
N HIS A 65 -22.42 -19.93 10.51
CA HIS A 65 -23.60 -19.17 10.95
C HIS A 65 -23.52 -18.73 12.42
N ASN A 66 -22.75 -19.44 13.25
CA ASN A 66 -22.50 -19.10 14.65
C ASN A 66 -21.05 -19.46 15.00
N PHE A 67 -20.24 -18.46 15.33
CA PHE A 67 -18.82 -18.64 15.66
C PHE A 67 -18.64 -19.27 17.04
N ALA A 68 -19.45 -18.86 18.03
CA ALA A 68 -19.42 -19.43 19.38
C ALA A 68 -19.74 -20.92 19.37
N GLY A 69 -20.75 -21.33 18.60
CA GLY A 69 -21.13 -22.73 18.47
C GLY A 69 -20.08 -23.62 17.79
N ARG A 70 -19.20 -23.04 16.95
CA ARG A 70 -18.22 -23.81 16.16
C ARG A 70 -16.80 -23.75 16.72
N TYR A 71 -16.42 -22.66 17.36
CA TYR A 71 -15.06 -22.40 17.83
C TYR A 71 -14.97 -22.08 19.34
N GLY A 72 -16.11 -22.00 20.05
CA GLY A 72 -16.14 -21.80 21.50
C GLY A 72 -15.68 -20.41 21.97
N VAL A 73 -15.71 -19.41 21.07
CA VAL A 73 -15.38 -18.00 21.33
C VAL A 73 -16.61 -17.11 21.40
#